data_AF-A0AAN8JBB9-F1
#
_entry.id   AF-A0AAN8JBB9-F1
#
_cell.length_a   1.000
_cell.length_b   1.000
_cell.length_c   1.000
_cell.angle_alpha   90.00
_cell.angle_beta   90.00
_cell.angle_gamma   90.00
#
_symmetry.space_group_name_H-M   'P 1'
#
loop_
_entity.id
_entity.type
_entity.pdbx_description
1 polymer ?
#
loop_
_entity_poly.entity_id
_entity_poly.type
_entity_poly.pdbx_seq_one_letter_code
_entity_poly.pdbx_strand_id
1 'polypeptide(L)'
;MAVWPLVVALLCCIYGITSTPLGNNVCVVGGKVYQEGDTFPVPEMGGKCTQYKCHQGGYKEFKLECEDRLGICKPLNAKETVNCVTKQCLTGDSGTIFYIQTESKITFIYQYIHIIFQ
;
A
#
# COMPACT_ATOMS: atom_id res chain seq x y z
N MET A 1 26.04 -4.15 -63.34
CA MET A 1 26.62 -5.13 -62.40
C MET A 1 26.15 -4.73 -61.01
N ALA A 2 25.12 -5.40 -60.50
CA ALA A 2 24.32 -4.99 -59.35
C ALA A 2 25.02 -5.35 -58.03
N VAL A 3 25.23 -4.35 -57.17
CA VAL A 3 25.94 -4.47 -55.88
C VAL A 3 24.95 -4.35 -54.72
N TRP A 4 23.82 -5.07 -54.77
CA TRP A 4 22.75 -5.01 -53.76
C TRP A 4 22.25 -6.45 -53.53
N PRO A 5 22.74 -7.17 -52.49
CA PRO A 5 21.90 -7.30 -51.28
C PRO A 5 22.64 -7.58 -49.94
N LEU A 6 23.97 -7.45 -49.85
CA LEU A 6 24.70 -7.94 -48.65
C LEU A 6 24.63 -7.03 -47.40
N VAL A 7 24.16 -5.80 -47.51
CA VAL A 7 24.17 -4.84 -46.38
C VAL A 7 22.93 -4.95 -45.48
N VAL A 8 21.85 -5.58 -45.93
CA VAL A 8 20.57 -5.60 -45.18
C VAL A 8 20.52 -6.71 -44.11
N ALA A 9 21.36 -7.74 -44.21
CA ALA A 9 21.32 -8.87 -43.27
C ALA A 9 22.03 -8.61 -41.92
N LEU A 10 22.84 -7.55 -41.82
CA LEU A 10 23.69 -7.30 -40.63
C LEU A 10 23.05 -6.40 -39.57
N LEU A 11 21.87 -5.82 -39.82
CA LEU A 11 21.16 -4.93 -38.88
C LEU A 11 20.10 -5.65 -38.02
N CYS A 12 19.72 -6.89 -38.32
CA CYS A 12 18.72 -7.62 -37.51
C CYS A 12 19.29 -8.20 -36.20
N CYS A 13 20.61 -8.27 -36.02
CA CYS A 13 21.22 -8.85 -34.81
C CYS A 13 21.39 -7.85 -33.66
N ILE A 14 21.17 -6.54 -33.88
CA ILE A 14 21.37 -5.51 -32.84
C ILE A 14 20.09 -5.21 -32.05
N TYR A 15 18.92 -5.62 -32.56
CA TYR A 15 17.64 -5.55 -31.86
C TYR A 15 17.21 -6.94 -31.38
N GLY A 16 18.17 -7.71 -30.84
CA GLY A 16 17.85 -8.80 -29.95
C GLY A 16 17.15 -8.20 -28.74
N ILE A 17 15.81 -8.17 -28.79
CA ILE A 17 14.98 -7.90 -27.62
C ILE A 17 15.32 -9.05 -26.68
N THR A 18 16.26 -8.83 -25.77
CA THR A 18 16.57 -9.75 -24.70
C THR A 18 15.34 -9.79 -23.82
N SER A 19 14.42 -10.70 -24.13
CA SER A 19 13.40 -11.14 -23.19
C SER A 19 14.13 -11.87 -22.08
N THR A 20 14.72 -11.11 -21.14
CA THR A 20 15.14 -11.66 -19.86
C THR A 20 13.90 -12.31 -19.27
N PRO A 21 13.93 -13.63 -18.98
CA PRO A 21 12.81 -14.26 -18.31
C PRO A 21 12.60 -13.48 -17.00
N LEU A 22 11.44 -12.85 -16.87
CA LEU A 22 10.97 -12.34 -15.58
C LEU A 22 11.09 -13.53 -14.64
N GLY A 23 12.04 -13.47 -13.69
CA GLY A 23 12.29 -14.58 -12.78
C GLY A 23 10.97 -15.06 -12.18
N ASN A 24 10.81 -16.37 -11.99
CA ASN A 24 9.53 -17.02 -11.68
C ASN A 24 8.78 -16.48 -10.43
N ASN A 25 9.32 -15.49 -9.72
CA ASN A 25 8.80 -14.93 -8.47
C ASN A 25 8.73 -13.40 -8.49
N VAL A 26 8.48 -12.77 -9.63
CA VAL A 26 8.25 -11.32 -9.73
C VAL A 26 6.79 -10.97 -9.44
N CYS A 27 6.58 -9.82 -8.81
CA CYS A 27 5.26 -9.30 -8.47
C CYS A 27 4.92 -8.13 -9.37
N VAL A 28 3.74 -8.14 -9.97
CA VAL A 28 3.25 -7.03 -10.81
C VAL A 28 2.12 -6.32 -10.08
N VAL A 29 2.37 -5.11 -9.60
CA VAL A 29 1.40 -4.32 -8.82
C VAL A 29 1.29 -2.91 -9.40
N GLY A 30 0.08 -2.49 -9.78
CA GLY A 30 -0.16 -1.17 -10.36
C GLY A 30 0.67 -0.88 -11.62
N GLY A 31 0.95 -1.92 -12.43
CA GLY A 31 1.78 -1.81 -13.64
C GLY A 31 3.30 -1.72 -13.40
N LYS A 32 3.75 -1.82 -12.14
CA LYS A 32 5.18 -1.89 -11.78
C LYS A 32 5.58 -3.33 -11.48
N VAL A 33 6.82 -3.68 -11.80
CA VAL A 33 7.39 -5.00 -11.55
C VAL A 33 8.35 -4.91 -10.36
N TYR A 34 8.16 -5.80 -9.40
CA TYR A 34 8.97 -5.95 -8.20
C TYR A 34 9.61 -7.34 -8.17
N GLN A 35 10.87 -7.41 -7.76
CA GLN A 35 11.59 -8.67 -7.60
C GLN A 35 11.26 -9.34 -6.27
N GLU A 36 11.50 -10.65 -6.17
CA GLU A 36 11.34 -11.39 -4.91
C GLU A 36 12.08 -10.68 -3.77
N GLY A 37 11.34 -10.35 -2.71
CA GLY A 37 11.86 -9.68 -1.54
C GLY A 37 11.83 -8.15 -1.57
N ASP A 38 11.53 -7.53 -2.71
CA ASP A 38 11.37 -6.07 -2.81
C ASP A 38 10.21 -5.60 -1.94
N THR A 39 10.39 -4.45 -1.30
CA THR A 39 9.32 -3.77 -0.55
C THR A 39 8.79 -2.57 -1.31
N PHE A 40 7.47 -2.39 -1.30
CA PHE A 40 6.82 -1.31 -2.03
C PHE A 40 5.52 -0.85 -1.36
N PRO A 41 5.16 0.43 -1.49
CA PRO A 41 3.87 0.91 -1.03
C PRO A 41 2.77 0.57 -2.03
N VAL A 42 1.56 0.33 -1.51
CA VAL A 42 0.34 0.23 -2.33
C VAL A 42 -0.63 1.31 -1.86
N PRO A 43 -0.61 2.49 -2.49
CA PRO A 43 -1.40 3.65 -2.03
C PRO A 43 -2.90 3.37 -1.93
N GLU A 44 -3.42 2.51 -2.82
CA GLU A 44 -4.83 2.13 -2.90
C GLU A 44 -5.30 1.30 -1.68
N MET A 45 -4.39 0.62 -0.98
CA MET A 45 -4.73 -0.32 0.10
C MET A 45 -4.42 0.21 1.51
N GLY A 46 -3.64 1.28 1.65
CA GLY A 46 -3.26 1.77 2.98
C GLY A 46 -2.38 3.01 2.98
N GLY A 47 -2.41 3.81 1.91
CA GLY A 47 -1.63 5.04 1.82
C GLY A 47 -0.13 4.82 1.72
N LYS A 48 0.65 5.87 2.01
CA LYS A 48 2.12 5.86 1.85
C LYS A 48 2.85 5.08 2.93
N CYS A 49 2.20 4.85 4.07
CA CYS A 49 2.78 4.22 5.24
C CYS A 49 2.70 2.69 5.21
N THR A 50 1.82 2.13 4.38
CA THR A 50 1.69 0.68 4.25
C THR A 50 2.69 0.14 3.23
N GLN A 51 3.53 -0.81 3.64
CA GLN A 51 4.49 -1.49 2.78
C GLN A 51 4.16 -2.97 2.65
N TYR A 52 4.26 -3.45 1.41
CA TYR A 52 4.14 -4.85 1.04
C TYR A 52 5.49 -5.36 0.57
N LYS A 53 5.69 -6.66 0.69
CA LYS A 53 6.89 -7.36 0.22
C LYS A 53 6.50 -8.35 -0.86
N CYS A 54 7.18 -8.29 -2.00
CA CYS A 54 7.04 -9.29 -3.05
C CYS A 54 7.52 -10.65 -2.53
N HIS A 55 6.67 -11.67 -2.69
CA HIS A 55 6.92 -13.01 -2.21
C HIS A 55 6.22 -14.06 -3.09
N GLN A 56 7.01 -14.89 -3.75
CA GLN A 56 6.57 -16.01 -4.59
C GLN A 56 5.60 -15.60 -5.70
N GLY A 57 5.87 -14.45 -6.34
CA GLY A 57 5.02 -13.90 -7.42
C GLY A 57 3.72 -13.23 -6.95
N GLY A 58 3.38 -13.36 -5.66
CA GLY A 58 2.35 -12.55 -4.99
C GLY A 58 3.00 -11.55 -4.03
N TYR A 59 2.21 -10.81 -3.25
CA TYR A 59 2.77 -9.90 -2.25
C TYR A 59 2.11 -10.13 -0.90
N LYS A 60 2.90 -9.90 0.16
CA LYS A 60 2.47 -10.01 1.55
C LYS A 60 2.68 -8.71 2.29
N GLU A 61 1.86 -8.50 3.30
CA GLU A 61 2.00 -7.40 4.25
C GLU A 61 3.39 -7.46 4.91
N PHE A 62 4.14 -6.37 4.82
CA PHE A 62 5.46 -6.26 5.45
C PHE A 62 5.45 -5.28 6.60
N LYS A 63 4.89 -4.08 6.37
CA LYS A 63 4.76 -3.04 7.37
C LYS A 63 3.38 -2.41 7.27
N LEU A 64 2.59 -2.61 8.31
CA LEU A 64 1.22 -2.12 8.39
C LEU A 64 1.17 -0.91 9.32
N GLU A 65 1.07 0.28 8.73
CA GLU A 65 1.09 1.55 9.45
C GLU A 65 0.03 2.50 8.91
N CYS A 66 -0.61 3.25 9.79
CA CYS A 66 -1.52 4.33 9.39
C CYS A 66 -0.75 5.64 9.25
N GLU A 67 -1.16 6.45 8.27
CA GLU A 67 -0.71 7.83 8.14
C GLU A 67 -1.56 8.72 9.05
N ASP A 68 -0.93 9.46 9.98
CA ASP A 68 -1.62 10.46 10.80
C ASP A 68 -1.88 11.76 10.02
N ARG A 69 -2.54 12.74 10.65
CA ARG A 69 -2.86 14.03 10.02
C ARG A 69 -1.63 14.85 9.62
N LEU A 70 -0.47 14.55 10.19
CA LEU A 70 0.80 15.21 9.92
C LEU A 70 1.64 14.44 8.88
N GLY A 71 1.11 13.34 8.33
CA GLY A 71 1.84 12.48 7.40
C GLY A 71 2.83 11.54 8.08
N ILE A 72 2.76 11.35 9.41
CA ILE A 72 3.65 10.48 10.17
C ILE A 72 3.05 9.09 10.21
N CYS A 73 3.86 8.09 9.86
CA CYS A 73 3.46 6.69 9.92
C CYS A 73 3.45 6.18 11.37
N LYS A 74 2.32 5.62 11.79
CA LYS A 74 2.11 5.02 13.11
C LYS A 74 1.84 3.53 12.98
N PRO A 75 2.40 2.69 13.86
CA PRO A 75 2.20 1.25 13.79
C PRO A 75 0.74 0.85 13.97
N LEU A 76 0.37 -0.33 13.45
CA LEU A 76 -0.92 -0.95 13.74
C LEU A 76 -1.17 -1.00 15.26
N ASN A 77 -2.42 -0.77 15.66
CA ASN A 77 -2.89 -0.59 17.03
C ASN A 77 -2.44 0.70 17.74
N ALA A 78 -1.72 1.61 17.08
CA ALA A 78 -1.48 2.93 17.63
C ALA A 78 -2.81 3.66 17.88
N LYS A 79 -2.97 4.21 19.08
CA LYS A 79 -4.13 5.01 19.47
C LYS A 79 -3.77 6.49 19.42
N GLU A 80 -4.69 7.30 18.91
CA GLU A 80 -4.60 8.75 18.91
C GLU A 80 -5.91 9.32 19.46
N THR A 81 -5.82 10.29 20.36
CA THR A 81 -7.01 11.00 20.86
C THR A 81 -6.98 12.42 20.33
N VAL A 82 -7.95 12.75 19.47
CA VAL A 82 -8.09 14.09 18.88
C VAL A 82 -9.51 14.57 19.14
N ASN A 83 -9.66 15.75 19.74
CA ASN A 83 -10.98 16.35 20.02
C ASN A 83 -11.93 15.40 20.77
N CYS A 84 -11.44 14.75 21.83
CA CYS A 84 -12.21 13.78 22.65
C CYS A 84 -12.66 12.50 21.92
N VAL A 85 -12.15 12.26 20.71
CA VAL A 85 -12.37 11.04 19.94
C VAL A 85 -11.08 10.23 19.93
N THR A 86 -11.13 9.01 20.47
CA THR A 86 -10.04 8.05 20.37
C THR A 86 -10.19 7.28 19.07
N LYS A 87 -9.16 7.35 18.23
CA LYS A 87 -9.01 6.55 17.02
C LYS A 87 -7.89 5.55 17.20
N GLN A 88 -8.04 4.37 16.62
CA GLN A 88 -7.03 3.34 16.62
C GLN A 88 -6.74 2.92 15.19
N CYS A 89 -5.45 2.82 14.86
CA CYS A 89 -5.01 2.27 13.59
C CYS A 89 -5.33 0.77 13.55
N LEU A 90 -6.26 0.37 12.69
CA LEU A 90 -6.74 -1.01 12.59
C LEU A 90 -6.86 -1.43 11.13
N THR A 91 -6.90 -2.74 10.92
CA THR A 91 -7.19 -3.35 9.62
C THR A 91 -8.70 -3.51 9.48
N GLY A 92 -9.29 -2.97 8.42
CA GLY A 92 -10.70 -3.18 8.08
C GLY A 92 -10.94 -4.54 7.42
N ASP A 93 -12.21 -4.87 7.18
CA ASP A 93 -12.63 -6.19 6.69
C ASP A 93 -12.08 -6.54 5.30
N SER A 94 -11.70 -5.52 4.51
CA SER A 94 -11.09 -5.68 3.18
C SER A 94 -9.56 -5.73 3.19
N GLY A 95 -8.92 -5.79 4.36
CA GLY A 95 -7.45 -5.73 4.50
C GLY A 95 -6.87 -4.32 4.40
N THR A 96 -7.70 -3.30 4.21
CA THR A 96 -7.29 -1.89 4.17
C THR A 96 -6.98 -1.39 5.58
N ILE A 97 -5.89 -0.63 5.74
CA ILE A 97 -5.48 -0.09 7.05
C ILE A 97 -5.88 1.36 7.18
N PHE A 98 -6.63 1.68 8.25
CA PHE A 98 -7.08 3.04 8.53
C PHE A 98 -7.40 3.25 10.02
N TYR A 99 -7.58 4.51 10.40
CA TYR A 99 -8.00 4.88 11.74
C TYR A 99 -9.50 4.65 11.95
N ILE A 100 -9.84 3.72 12.83
CA ILE A 100 -11.21 3.44 13.26
C ILE A 100 -11.46 4.15 14.59
N GLN A 101 -12.59 4.83 14.72
CA GLN A 101 -13.01 5.43 16.00
C GLN A 101 -13.43 4.31 16.96
N THR A 102 -12.71 4.18 18.08
CA THR A 102 -12.99 3.15 19.08
C THR A 102 -13.73 3.69 20.29
N GLU A 103 -13.54 4.97 20.63
CA GLU A 103 -14.22 5.62 21.76
C GLU A 103 -14.55 7.09 21.45
N SER A 104 -15.73 7.53 21.85
CA SER A 104 -16.11 8.94 21.86
C SER A 104 -16.55 9.30 23.28
N LYS A 105 -15.83 10.23 23.93
CA LYS A 105 -16.20 10.74 25.27
C LYS A 105 -17.40 11.71 25.25
N ILE A 106 -18.28 11.63 24.25
CA ILE A 106 -19.39 12.57 24.05
C ILE A 106 -20.64 12.18 24.86
N THR A 107 -20.70 10.96 25.38
CA THR A 107 -21.92 10.46 26.03
C THR A 107 -21.77 10.51 27.55
N PHE A 108 -21.97 11.66 28.20
CA PHE A 108 -22.45 11.69 29.61
C PHE A 108 -23.06 13.02 30.07
N ILE A 109 -23.09 14.08 29.25
CA ILE A 109 -23.74 15.34 29.66
C ILE A 109 -25.26 15.30 29.42
N TYR A 110 -25.73 14.59 28.39
CA TYR A 110 -27.16 14.54 28.07
C TYR A 110 -28.00 13.67 29.02
N GLN A 111 -27.38 12.74 29.75
CA GLN A 111 -28.12 11.88 30.69
C GLN A 111 -28.34 12.55 32.06
N TYR A 112 -27.61 13.63 32.37
CA TYR A 112 -27.78 14.38 33.62
C TYR A 112 -28.81 15.51 33.52
N ILE A 113 -29.03 16.08 32.34
CA ILE A 113 -29.99 17.18 32.16
C ILE A 113 -31.45 16.69 32.27
N HIS A 114 -31.71 15.43 31.91
CA HIS A 114 -33.06 14.86 32.01
C HIS A 114 -33.48 14.43 33.43
N ILE A 115 -32.56 14.40 34.41
CA ILE A 115 -32.84 13.99 35.80
C ILE A 115 -33.14 15.20 36.70
N ILE A 116 -32.73 16.41 36.31
CA ILE A 116 -32.95 17.64 37.10
C ILE A 116 -34.30 18.31 36.78
N PHE A 117 -34.99 17.89 35.71
CA PHE A 117 -36.26 18.46 35.24
C PHE A 117 -37.47 17.50 35.39
N GLN A 118 -37.52 16.69 36.45
CA GLN A 118 -38.74 15.98 36.86
C GLN A 118 -39.14 16.33 38.29
#